data_AF-H0HLK9-F1
#
_entry.id   AF-H0HLK9-F1
#
_cell.length_a   1.000
_cell.length_b   1.000
_cell.length_c   1.000
_cell.angle_alpha   90.00
_cell.angle_beta   90.00
_cell.angle_gamma   90.00
#
_symmetry.space_group_name_H-M   'P 1'
#
loop_
_entity.id
_entity.type
_entity.pdbx_description
1 polymer ?
#
loop_
_entity_poly.entity_id
_entity_poly.type
_entity_poly.pdbx_seq_one_letter_code
_entity_poly.pdbx_strand_id
1 'polypeptide(L)' 'MKYRKRKGKDTWHFCTNCSNWPVSDYDERDGKPTYGEYCNECLSKDANGTCAKKQ' A
#
# COMPACT_ATOMS: atom_id res chain seq x y z
N MET A 1 6.70 -7.02 -5.50
CA MET A 1 5.52 -6.17 -5.13
C MET A 1 5.50 -5.98 -3.62
N LYS A 2 5.88 -4.78 -3.18
CA LYS A 2 5.96 -4.45 -1.76
C LYS A 2 4.67 -3.80 -1.26
N TYR A 3 4.16 -4.33 -0.15
CA TYR A 3 3.01 -3.81 0.56
C TYR A 3 3.49 -3.19 1.87
N ARG A 4 3.03 -1.98 2.16
CA ARG A 4 3.31 -1.28 3.41
C ARG A 4 2.05 -0.94 4.16
N LYS A 5 2.07 -1.10 5.47
CA LYS A 5 0.97 -0.72 6.36
C LYS A 5 1.53 0.06 7.53
N ARG A 6 0.91 1.17 7.91
CA ARG A 6 1.33 1.90 9.11
C ARG A 6 1.04 1.05 10.35
N LYS A 7 1.99 0.97 11.29
CA LYS A 7 1.78 0.24 12.55
C LYS A 7 0.55 0.80 13.29
N GLY A 8 -0.36 -0.07 13.72
CA GLY A 8 -1.63 0.31 14.35
C GLY A 8 -2.77 0.70 13.39
N LYS A 9 -2.56 0.62 12.07
CA LYS A 9 -3.63 0.70 11.06
C LYS A 9 -3.84 -0.65 10.42
N ASP A 10 -5.01 -0.89 9.84
CA ASP A 10 -5.33 -2.13 9.11
C ASP A 10 -5.30 -1.96 7.58
N THR A 11 -4.83 -0.81 7.11
CA THR A 11 -4.80 -0.47 5.69
C THR A 11 -3.43 -0.70 5.05
N TRP A 12 -3.40 -1.50 4.00
CA TRP A 12 -2.25 -1.79 3.16
C TRP A 12 -2.17 -0.84 1.98
N HIS A 13 -0.99 -0.29 1.79
CA HIS A 13 -0.60 0.54 0.68
C HIS A 13 0.38 -0.24 -0.19
N PHE A 14 0.16 -0.21 -1.51
CA PHE A 14 1.06 -0.86 -2.48
C PHE A 14 1.54 0.10 -3.57
N CYS A 15 1.00 1.31 -3.61
CA CYS A 15 1.44 2.39 -4.48
C CYS A 15 2.37 3.33 -3.70
N THR A 16 3.64 3.39 -4.10
CA THR A 16 4.63 4.29 -3.48
C THR A 16 4.29 5.78 -3.67
N ASN A 17 3.49 6.11 -4.69
CA ASN A 17 2.96 7.44 -4.95
C ASN A 17 1.56 7.68 -4.33
N CYS A 18 1.21 6.89 -3.32
CA CYS A 18 0.03 7.14 -2.51
C CYS A 18 0.29 8.29 -1.54
N SER A 19 -0.64 9.21 -1.39
CA SER A 19 -0.54 10.35 -0.44
C SER A 19 -0.39 9.88 1.00
N ASN A 20 -0.96 8.70 1.30
CA ASN A 20 -0.90 8.06 2.61
C ASN A 20 0.20 7.00 2.69
N TRP A 21 1.11 6.93 1.71
CA TRP A 21 2.20 5.98 1.72
C TRP A 21 3.06 6.18 2.96
N PRO A 22 3.23 5.17 3.82
CA PRO A 22 3.98 5.34 5.03
C PRO A 22 5.50 5.30 4.74
N VAL A 23 6.20 6.28 5.28
CA VAL A 23 7.66 6.49 5.14
C VAL A 23 8.46 6.15 6.40
N SER A 24 7.79 6.08 7.55
CA SER A 24 8.32 5.60 8.83
C SER A 24 7.23 4.82 9.59
N ASP A 25 7.62 4.03 10.58
CA ASP A 25 6.72 3.25 11.44
C ASP A 25 5.69 2.41 10.66
N TYR A 26 6.16 1.77 9.61
CA TYR A 26 5.37 0.85 8.81
C TYR A 26 5.89 -0.57 8.91
N ASP A 27 4.96 -1.50 8.70
CA ASP A 27 5.23 -2.87 8.38
C ASP A 27 5.33 -3.01 6.86
N GLU A 28 6.43 -3.56 6.36
CA GLU A 28 6.61 -3.86 4.94
C GLU A 28 6.63 -5.36 4.75
N ARG A 29 5.94 -5.83 3.72
CA ARG A 29 5.93 -7.23 3.33
C ARG A 29 5.97 -7.39 1.82
N ASP A 30 6.68 -8.42 1.43
CA ASP A 30 6.68 -8.90 0.05
C ASP A 30 5.49 -9.83 -0.16
N GLY A 31 4.63 -9.47 -1.12
CA GLY A 31 3.46 -10.26 -1.47
C GLY A 31 2.15 -9.84 -0.78
N LYS A 32 1.05 -10.27 -1.40
CA LYS A 32 -0.30 -9.80 -1.11
C LYS A 32 -0.76 -10.10 0.32
N PRO A 33 -1.19 -9.09 1.08
CA PRO A 33 -2.27 -9.12 2.05
C PRO A 33 -3.03 -10.41 2.33
N THR A 34 -2.81 -11.18 3.39
CA THR A 34 -3.81 -12.20 3.80
C THR A 34 -4.86 -11.62 4.75
N TYR A 35 -4.54 -10.49 5.40
CA TYR A 35 -5.38 -9.79 6.36
C TYR A 35 -5.22 -8.27 6.19
N GLY A 36 -6.24 -7.51 6.59
CA GLY A 36 -6.28 -6.05 6.45
C GLY A 36 -6.94 -5.58 5.15
N GLU A 37 -7.28 -4.30 5.13
CA GLU A 37 -7.94 -3.63 4.00
C GLU A 37 -6.89 -3.01 3.07
N TYR A 38 -7.23 -2.75 1.80
CA TYR A 38 -6.36 -2.01 0.90
C TYR A 38 -6.75 -0.54 0.86
N CYS A 39 -5.76 0.34 0.74
CA CYS A 39 -6.03 1.76 0.58
C CYS A 39 -6.84 2.02 -0.69
N ASN A 40 -8.00 2.66 -0.55
CA ASN A 40 -8.85 3.03 -1.68
C ASN A 40 -8.10 3.87 -2.72
N GLU A 41 -7.23 4.78 -2.30
CA GLU A 41 -6.41 5.57 -3.24
C GLU A 41 -5.45 4.68 -4.05
N CYS A 42 -4.86 3.65 -3.42
CA CYS A 42 -4.03 2.69 -4.13
C CYS A 42 -4.87 1.87 -5.12
N LEU A 43 -6.05 1.40 -4.73
CA LEU A 43 -6.99 0.68 -5.61
C LEU A 43 -7.41 1.54 -6.79
N SER A 44 -7.77 2.80 -6.55
CA SER A 44 -8.12 3.75 -7.62
C SER A 44 -6.94 4.01 -8.56
N LYS A 45 -5.74 4.27 -8.03
CA LYS A 45 -4.54 4.47 -8.86
C LYS A 45 -4.17 3.22 -9.65
N ASP A 46 -4.38 2.04 -9.08
CA ASP A 46 -4.18 0.76 -9.77
C ASP A 46 -5.12 0.60 -10.96
N ALA A 47 -6.42 0.83 -10.73
CA ALA A 47 -7.44 0.80 -11.77
C ALA A 47 -7.18 1.86 -12.86
N ASN A 48 -6.60 3.01 -12.47
CA ASN A 48 -6.23 4.07 -13.40
C ASN A 48 -4.83 3.87 -14.05
N GLY A 49 -4.08 2.82 -13.68
CA GLY A 49 -2.72 2.60 -14.19
C GLY A 49 -1.68 3.63 -13.74
N THR A 50 -1.99 4.47 -12.75
CA THR A 50 -1.10 5.52 -12.22
C THR A 50 -0.38 5.09 -10.94
N CYS A 51 -0.59 3.87 -10.48
CA CYS A 51 0.03 3.33 -9.26
C CYS A 51 1.52 3.01 -9.46
N ALA A 52 2.39 3.66 -8.70
CA ALA A 52 3.82 3.37 -8.69
C ALA A 52 4.10 2.16 -7.77
N LYS A 53 3.88 0.94 -8.29
CA LYS A 53 4.22 -0.31 -7.59
C LYS A 53 5.74 -0.50 -7.60
N LYS A 54 6.34 -0.73 -6.43
CA LYS A 54 7.74 -1.20 -6.37
C LYS A 54 7.76 -2.69 -6.74
N GLN A 55 8.45 -3.03 -7.84
CA GLN A 55 8.71 -4.42 -8.26
C GLN A 55 9.57 -5.10 -7.21
#